data_AF-M8DMR5-F1
#
_entry.id   AF-M8DMR5-F1
#
_cell.length_a   1.000
_cell.length_b   1.000
_cell.length_c   1.000
_cell.angle_alpha   90.00
_cell.angle_beta   90.00
_cell.angle_gamma   90.00
#
_symmetry.space_group_name_H-M   'P 1'
#
loop_
_entity.id
_entity.type
_entity.pdbx_description
1 polymer ?
#
loop_
_entity_poly.entity_id
_entity_poly.type
_entity_poly.pdbx_seq_one_letter_code
_entity_poly.pdbx_strand_id
1 'polypeptide(L)'
;MSENKRDLHVDLAICGAATVGPWTLDYDVETRRPLVEAMEVPSWGGGVIVADCAEEADARFIAEARAGWPHAIERALVAEAEVARLKRVIDEALESSEWGVYEDALKSVVRILREAAE
;
A
#
# COMPACT_ATOMS: atom_id res chain seq x y z
N MET A 1 -17.17 -6.30 12.54
CA MET A 1 -15.76 -6.62 12.29
C MET A 1 -15.00 -5.30 12.37
N SER A 2 -14.38 -4.98 13.50
CA SER A 2 -13.50 -3.80 13.54
C SER A 2 -12.29 -4.14 12.69
N GLU A 3 -12.16 -3.49 11.55
CA GLU A 3 -11.02 -3.66 10.66
C GLU A 3 -9.77 -3.21 11.41
N ASN A 4 -8.93 -4.15 11.82
CA ASN A 4 -7.65 -3.84 12.44
C ASN A 4 -6.71 -3.39 11.32
N LYS A 5 -6.89 -2.14 10.87
CA LYS A 5 -6.10 -1.55 9.79
C LYS A 5 -4.65 -1.54 10.23
N ARG A 6 -3.80 -2.20 9.44
CA ARG A 6 -2.35 -2.15 9.64
C ARG A 6 -1.87 -0.70 9.45
N ASP A 7 -0.84 -0.32 10.20
CA ASP A 7 -0.19 0.96 10.04
C ASP A 7 0.78 0.91 8.86
N LEU A 8 0.41 1.55 7.76
CA LEU A 8 1.18 1.57 6.53
C LEU A 8 2.55 2.27 6.68
N HIS A 9 2.71 3.21 7.61
CA HIS A 9 4.03 3.82 7.86
C HIS A 9 4.97 2.82 8.54
N VAL A 10 4.44 2.04 9.49
CA VAL A 10 5.20 0.96 10.14
C VAL A 10 5.56 -0.11 9.11
N ASP A 11 4.62 -0.49 8.26
CA ASP A 11 4.86 -1.50 7.23
C ASP A 11 5.91 -1.04 6.21
N LEU A 12 5.87 0.23 5.77
CA LEU A 12 6.88 0.79 4.88
C LEU A 12 8.26 0.85 5.54
N ALA A 13 8.33 1.19 6.84
CA ALA A 13 9.57 1.19 7.59
C ALA A 13 10.19 -0.20 7.69
N ILE A 14 9.37 -1.25 7.88
CA ILE A 14 9.84 -2.65 7.85
C ILE A 14 10.42 -2.98 6.46
N CYS A 15 9.73 -2.60 5.39
CA CYS A 15 10.25 -2.80 4.03
C CYS A 15 11.60 -2.09 3.79
N GLY A 16 11.75 -0.87 4.31
CA GLY A 16 13.00 -0.10 4.19
C GLY A 16 14.15 -0.64 5.03
N ALA A 17 13.85 -1.29 6.16
CA ALA A 17 14.85 -1.90 7.03
C ALA A 17 15.34 -3.28 6.55
N ALA A 18 14.57 -3.94 5.68
CA ALA A 18 14.96 -5.23 5.09
C ALA A 18 16.21 -5.09 4.21
N THR A 19 16.95 -6.20 4.04
CA THR A 19 18.17 -6.27 3.21
C THR A 19 17.97 -5.59 1.86
N VAL A 20 18.92 -4.75 1.46
CA VAL A 20 18.89 -4.05 0.18
C VAL A 20 18.96 -5.08 -0.95
N GLY A 21 18.18 -4.86 -2.00
CA GLY A 21 18.10 -5.76 -3.15
C GLY A 21 19.06 -5.41 -4.29
N PRO A 22 18.89 -6.07 -5.45
CA PRO A 22 17.71 -6.85 -5.85
C PRO A 22 17.60 -8.21 -5.13
N TRP A 23 16.36 -8.65 -4.82
CA TRP A 23 16.08 -10.00 -4.31
C TRP A 23 15.65 -10.88 -5.48
N THR A 24 16.24 -12.05 -5.62
CA THR A 24 15.98 -12.97 -6.72
C THR A 24 15.71 -14.37 -6.22
N LEU A 25 14.85 -15.09 -6.94
CA LEU A 25 14.73 -16.54 -6.82
C LEU A 25 16.06 -17.18 -7.22
N ASP A 26 16.57 -18.06 -6.37
CA ASP A 26 17.70 -18.94 -6.67
C ASP A 26 17.48 -20.32 -6.03
N TYR A 27 18.47 -21.22 -6.12
CA TYR A 27 18.41 -22.57 -5.59
C TYR A 27 19.66 -22.91 -4.81
N ASP A 28 19.48 -23.56 -3.67
CA ASP A 28 20.59 -24.11 -2.90
C ASP A 28 21.36 -25.15 -3.73
N VAL A 29 22.68 -25.05 -3.77
CA VAL A 29 23.52 -25.86 -4.67
C VAL A 29 23.55 -27.34 -4.31
N GLU A 30 23.33 -27.70 -3.04
CA GLU A 30 23.39 -29.08 -2.55
C GLU A 30 22.01 -29.73 -2.56
N THR A 31 21.02 -29.03 -2.02
CA THR A 31 19.67 -29.55 -1.81
C THR A 31 18.72 -29.26 -2.96
N ARG A 32 19.08 -28.33 -3.85
CA ARG A 32 18.23 -27.80 -4.93
C ARG A 32 16.89 -27.25 -4.47
N ARG A 33 16.80 -26.87 -3.20
CA ARG A 33 15.61 -26.22 -2.66
C ARG A 33 15.59 -24.74 -3.08
N PRO A 34 14.41 -24.19 -3.38
CA PRO A 34 14.26 -22.80 -3.77
C PRO A 34 14.57 -21.89 -2.59
N LEU A 35 15.25 -20.79 -2.87
CA LEU A 35 15.60 -19.77 -1.88
C LEU A 35 15.47 -18.37 -2.49
N VAL A 36 15.58 -17.37 -1.63
CA VAL A 36 15.69 -15.97 -2.04
C VAL A 36 17.06 -15.46 -1.67
N GLU A 37 17.80 -14.99 -2.67
CA GLU A 37 19.08 -14.34 -2.51
C GLU A 37 18.93 -12.84 -2.76
N ALA A 38 19.40 -12.02 -1.82
CA ALA A 38 19.62 -10.60 -2.07
C ALA A 38 20.99 -10.44 -2.72
N MET A 39 21.01 -10.02 -3.97
CA MET A 39 22.23 -9.81 -4.75
C MET A 39 22.90 -8.49 -4.40
N GLU A 40 24.20 -8.42 -4.70
CA GLU A 40 24.98 -7.17 -4.63
C GLU A 40 25.04 -6.52 -3.25
N VAL A 41 24.95 -7.29 -2.16
CA VAL A 41 25.02 -6.74 -0.80
C VAL A 41 26.48 -6.41 -0.44
N PRO A 42 26.89 -5.12 -0.45
CA PRO A 42 28.31 -4.77 -0.45
C PRO A 42 29.03 -5.15 0.84
N SER A 43 28.30 -5.17 1.96
CA SER A 43 28.84 -5.50 3.28
C SER A 43 29.28 -6.95 3.43
N TRP A 44 28.85 -7.85 2.54
CA TRP A 44 29.13 -9.28 2.62
C TRP A 44 30.02 -9.79 1.47
N GLY A 45 30.40 -8.92 0.52
CA GLY A 45 31.26 -9.28 -0.61
C GLY A 45 30.58 -10.19 -1.66
N GLY A 46 29.25 -10.25 -1.67
CA GLY A 46 28.45 -11.13 -2.54
C GLY A 46 26.96 -11.06 -2.22
N GLY A 47 26.19 -11.99 -2.75
CA GLY A 47 24.78 -12.15 -2.39
C GLY A 47 24.61 -12.80 -1.01
N VAL A 48 23.44 -12.63 -0.42
CA VAL A 48 23.07 -13.21 0.88
C VAL A 48 21.69 -13.87 0.80
N ILE A 49 21.60 -15.09 1.31
CA ILE A 49 20.33 -15.81 1.42
C ILE A 49 19.47 -15.11 2.48
N VAL A 50 18.31 -14.59 2.07
CA VAL A 50 17.35 -13.91 2.95
C VAL A 50 16.15 -14.78 3.32
N ALA A 51 15.90 -15.86 2.57
CA ALA A 51 14.88 -16.85 2.89
C ALA A 51 15.19 -18.21 2.25
N ASP A 52 15.03 -19.30 3.01
CA ASP A 52 14.92 -20.68 2.48
C ASP A 52 13.43 -21.00 2.33
N CYS A 53 13.02 -21.52 1.17
CA CYS A 53 11.63 -21.75 0.82
C CYS A 53 11.34 -23.24 0.57
N ALA A 54 10.10 -23.65 0.83
CA ALA A 54 9.67 -25.01 0.51
C ALA A 54 9.38 -25.15 -0.99
N GLU A 55 8.68 -24.17 -1.56
CA GLU A 55 8.24 -24.16 -2.95
C GLU A 55 8.84 -22.97 -3.71
N GLU A 56 9.06 -23.14 -5.02
CA GLU A 56 9.58 -22.07 -5.89
C GLU A 56 8.63 -20.87 -5.89
N ALA A 57 7.32 -21.13 -5.79
CA ALA A 57 6.29 -20.12 -5.72
C ALA A 57 6.46 -19.18 -4.52
N ASP A 58 6.92 -19.70 -3.37
CA ASP A 58 7.13 -18.91 -2.16
C ASP A 58 8.33 -17.97 -2.33
N ALA A 59 9.44 -18.50 -2.84
CA ALA A 59 10.64 -17.71 -3.10
C ALA A 59 10.36 -16.60 -4.13
N ARG A 60 9.63 -16.93 -5.20
CA ARG A 60 9.18 -15.93 -6.18
C ARG A 60 8.28 -14.88 -5.55
N PHE A 61 7.30 -15.30 -4.75
CA PHE A 61 6.40 -14.37 -4.05
C PHE A 61 7.17 -13.40 -3.16
N ILE A 62 8.13 -13.87 -2.38
CA ILE A 62 8.94 -13.04 -1.47
C ILE A 62 9.79 -12.03 -2.26
N ALA A 63 10.48 -12.48 -3.32
CA ALA A 63 11.31 -11.62 -4.16
C ALA A 63 10.48 -10.50 -4.82
N GLU A 64 9.35 -10.85 -5.44
CA GLU A 64 8.45 -9.90 -6.09
C GLU A 64 7.77 -8.97 -5.07
N ALA A 65 7.39 -9.49 -3.90
CA ALA A 65 6.82 -8.69 -2.82
C ALA A 65 7.81 -7.63 -2.34
N ARG A 66 9.09 -7.97 -2.18
CA ARG A 66 10.11 -7.00 -1.78
C ARG A 66 10.26 -5.85 -2.80
N ALA A 67 10.12 -6.15 -4.08
CA ALA A 67 10.18 -5.15 -5.14
C ALA A 67 8.91 -4.29 -5.23
N GLY A 68 7.73 -4.92 -5.12
CA GLY A 68 6.44 -4.26 -5.37
C GLY A 68 5.79 -3.60 -4.14
N TRP A 69 5.90 -4.22 -2.97
CA TRP A 69 5.18 -3.77 -1.77
C TRP A 69 5.56 -2.38 -1.28
N PRO A 70 6.85 -1.97 -1.22
CA PRO A 70 7.20 -0.61 -0.80
C PRO A 70 6.44 0.43 -1.63
N HIS A 71 6.43 0.27 -2.96
CA HIS A 71 5.72 1.16 -3.87
C HIS A 71 4.20 1.10 -3.75
N ALA A 72 3.65 -0.10 -3.52
CA ALA A 72 2.21 -0.26 -3.29
C ALA A 72 1.78 0.47 -2.01
N ILE A 73 2.57 0.40 -0.94
CA ILE A 73 2.34 1.08 0.33
C ILE A 73 2.48 2.59 0.18
N GLU A 74 3.55 3.07 -0.48
CA GLU A 74 3.73 4.49 -0.79
C GLU A 74 2.52 5.06 -1.55
N ARG A 75 2.04 4.35 -2.58
CA ARG A 75 0.85 4.74 -3.34
C ARG A 75 -0.41 4.78 -2.48
N ALA A 76 -0.58 3.83 -1.56
CA ALA A 76 -1.71 3.81 -0.65
C ALA A 76 -1.67 5.01 0.31
N LEU A 77 -0.51 5.32 0.90
CA LEU A 77 -0.32 6.48 1.77
C LEU A 77 -0.65 7.80 1.06
N VAL A 78 -0.18 7.97 -0.19
CA VAL A 78 -0.51 9.16 -1.01
C VAL A 78 -2.02 9.24 -1.27
N ALA A 79 -2.65 8.12 -1.61
CA ALA A 79 -4.10 8.08 -1.85
C ALA A 79 -4.90 8.42 -0.58
N GLU A 80 -4.51 7.89 0.58
CA GLU A 80 -5.15 8.18 1.86
C GLU A 80 -5.01 9.65 2.25
N ALA A 81 -3.83 10.24 2.05
CA ALA A 81 -3.59 11.66 2.26
C ALA A 81 -4.45 12.54 1.34
N GLU A 82 -4.60 12.15 0.06
CA GLU A 82 -5.42 12.88 -0.89
C GLU A 82 -6.91 12.77 -0.56
N VAL A 83 -7.40 11.59 -0.16
CA VAL A 83 -8.78 11.42 0.32
C VAL A 83 -9.04 12.31 1.55
N ALA A 84 -8.09 12.37 2.49
CA ALA A 84 -8.21 13.24 3.66
C ALA A 84 -8.21 14.72 3.28
N ARG A 85 -7.43 15.12 2.27
CA ARG A 85 -7.42 16.50 1.73
C ARG A 85 -8.75 16.84 1.04
N LEU A 86 -9.23 15.97 0.16
CA LEU A 86 -10.48 16.17 -0.58
C LEU A 86 -11.69 16.27 0.37
N LYS A 87 -11.73 15.43 1.40
CA LYS A 87 -12.76 15.53 2.45
C LYS A 87 -12.79 16.90 3.11
N ARG A 88 -11.62 17.41 3.54
CA ARG A 88 -11.52 18.75 4.13
C ARG A 88 -12.00 19.85 3.18
N VAL A 89 -11.60 19.80 1.92
CA VAL A 89 -12.06 20.78 0.92
C VAL A 89 -13.58 20.72 0.71
N ILE A 90 -14.16 19.52 0.70
CA ILE A 90 -15.61 19.34 0.59
C ILE A 90 -16.31 19.91 1.82
N ASP A 91 -15.82 19.59 3.02
CA ASP A 91 -16.38 20.08 4.29
C ASP A 91 -16.34 21.62 4.34
N GLU A 92 -15.19 22.23 4.01
CA GLU A 92 -15.02 23.69 3.92
C GLU A 92 -15.95 24.32 2.87
N ALA A 93 -16.07 23.71 1.68
CA ALA A 93 -16.96 24.20 0.63
C ALA A 93 -18.42 24.19 1.09
N LEU A 94 -18.86 23.11 1.74
CA LEU A 94 -20.21 22.97 2.27
C LEU A 94 -20.52 23.99 3.35
N GLU A 95 -19.62 24.16 4.32
CA GLU A 95 -19.73 25.18 5.36
C GLU A 95 -19.81 26.60 4.78
N SER A 96 -19.02 26.90 3.74
CA SER A 96 -19.00 28.22 3.10
C SER A 96 -20.24 28.53 2.24
N SER A 97 -20.98 27.50 1.83
CA SER A 97 -22.03 27.61 0.82
C SER A 97 -23.42 27.97 1.37
N GLU A 98 -23.58 28.18 2.67
CA GLU A 98 -24.87 28.30 3.39
C GLU A 98 -25.75 27.02 3.35
N TRP A 99 -25.33 25.94 2.67
CA TRP A 99 -26.09 24.68 2.56
C TRP A 99 -25.95 23.76 3.79
N GLY A 100 -25.04 24.04 4.73
CA GLY A 100 -24.79 23.18 5.89
C GLY A 100 -24.07 21.88 5.50
N VAL A 101 -24.27 20.79 6.26
CA VAL A 101 -23.51 19.53 6.08
C VAL A 101 -23.86 18.82 4.76
N TYR A 102 -22.94 18.01 4.23
CA TYR A 102 -23.05 17.32 2.92
C TYR A 102 -24.40 16.63 2.72
N GLU A 103 -24.87 15.94 3.76
CA GLU A 103 -26.09 15.15 3.71
C GLU A 103 -27.34 16.02 3.53
N ASP A 104 -27.35 17.21 4.11
CA ASP A 104 -28.46 18.17 4.02
C ASP A 104 -28.43 18.92 2.68
N ALA A 105 -27.24 19.23 2.17
CA ALA A 105 -27.05 19.77 0.84
C ALA A 105 -27.56 18.80 -0.24
N LEU A 106 -27.18 17.51 -0.15
CA LEU A 106 -27.61 16.49 -1.11
C LEU A 106 -29.13 16.26 -1.07
N LYS A 107 -29.72 16.19 0.14
CA LYS A 107 -31.18 16.11 0.31
C LYS A 107 -31.90 17.30 -0.32
N SER A 108 -31.35 18.50 -0.15
CA SER A 108 -31.93 19.73 -0.69
C SER A 108 -31.86 19.77 -2.22
N VAL A 109 -30.75 19.34 -2.84
CA VAL A 109 -30.63 19.19 -4.29
C VAL A 109 -31.62 18.13 -4.83
N VAL A 110 -31.70 16.96 -4.20
CA VAL A 110 -32.64 15.90 -4.60
C VAL A 110 -34.09 16.38 -4.53
N ARG A 111 -34.44 17.17 -3.49
CA ARG A 111 -35.76 17.77 -3.34
C ARG A 111 -36.07 18.74 -4.48
N ILE A 112 -35.16 19.69 -4.77
CA ILE A 112 -35.33 20.67 -5.85
C ILE A 112 -35.50 19.97 -7.21
N LEU A 113 -34.69 18.94 -7.49
CA LEU A 113 -34.77 18.18 -8.74
C LEU A 113 -36.10 17.41 -8.89
N ARG A 114 -36.72 16.96 -7.80
CA ARG A 114 -38.05 16.34 -7.83
C ARG A 114 -39.15 17.37 -8.08
N GLU A 115 -39.08 18.51 -7.39
CA GLU A 115 -40.05 19.60 -7.57
C GLU A 115 -40.01 20.19 -8.99
N ALA A 116 -38.84 20.19 -9.64
CA ALA A 116 -38.69 20.63 -11.04
C ALA A 116 -39.11 19.59 -12.09
N ALA A 117 -39.38 18.34 -11.68
CA ALA A 117 -39.77 17.24 -12.56
C ALA A 117 -41.29 16.97 -12.56
N GLU A 118 -42.06 17.69 -11.73
CA GLU A 118 -43.53 17.77 -11.74
C GLU A 118 -44.01 18.96 -12.59
#